data_AF-A0A5J5B3Q3-F1
#
_entry.id   AF-A0A5J5B3Q3-F1
#
_cell.length_a   1.000
_cell.length_b   1.000
_cell.length_c   1.000
_cell.angle_alpha   90.00
_cell.angle_beta   90.00
_cell.angle_gamma   90.00
#
_symmetry.space_group_name_H-M   'P 1'
#
loop_
_entity.id
_entity.type
_entity.pdbx_description
1 polymer ?
#
loop_
_entity_poly.entity_id
_entity_poly.type
_entity_poly.pdbx_seq_one_letter_code
_entity_poly.pdbx_strand_id
1 'polypeptide(L)' 'MYKALILDSHNFIPKIMPQSIKSIEFVQGNGGVGSIEQTNFNEGDVLGDKLQAIAYDVKFEAYGDGGCSCKMTSEYHPVC' A
#
# COMPACT_ATOMS: atom_id res chain seq x y z
N MET A 1 -0.85 14.47 10.33
CA MET A 1 -2.08 13.69 10.15
C MET A 1 -2.04 12.85 8.87
N TYR A 2 -1.94 13.43 7.67
CA TYR A 2 -1.97 12.66 6.40
C TYR A 2 -0.90 11.56 6.26
N LYS A 3 0.35 11.81 6.69
CA LYS A 3 1.43 10.79 6.65
C LYS A 3 1.09 9.51 7.42
N ALA A 4 0.46 9.65 8.59
CA ALA A 4 0.09 8.52 9.43
C ALA A 4 -1.03 7.68 8.80
N LEU A 5 -1.97 8.31 8.09
CA LEU A 5 -3.05 7.61 7.39
C LEU A 5 -2.53 6.73 6.24
N ILE A 6 -1.51 7.22 5.52
CA ILE A 6 -0.87 6.43 4.46
C ILE A 6 -0.06 5.28 5.07
N LEU A 7 0.73 5.57 6.12
CA LEU A 7 1.56 4.56 6.77
C LEU A 7 0.73 3.49 7.51
N ASP A 8 -0.47 3.79 8.01
CA ASP A 8 -1.37 2.84 8.70
C ASP A 8 -2.36 2.16 7.72
N SER A 9 -2.12 2.29 6.41
CA SER A 9 -3.04 1.77 5.39
C SER A 9 -3.12 0.24 5.42
N HIS A 10 -2.03 -0.48 5.72
CA HIS A 10 -2.04 -1.94 5.91
C HIS A 10 -2.96 -2.43 7.04
N ASN A 11 -3.30 -1.58 8.01
CA ASN A 11 -4.24 -1.92 9.09
C ASN A 11 -5.69 -1.55 8.73
N PHE A 12 -5.85 -0.53 7.88
CA PHE A 12 -7.16 0.03 7.55
C PHE A 12 -7.77 -0.61 6.30
N ILE A 13 -6.98 -0.84 5.25
CA ILE A 13 -7.46 -1.40 3.98
C ILE A 13 -8.09 -2.80 4.18
N PRO A 14 -7.50 -3.73 4.97
CA PRO A 14 -8.15 -5.02 5.25
C PRO A 14 -9.50 -4.90 5.96
N LYS A 15 -9.75 -3.82 6.71
CA LYS A 15 -11.05 -3.59 7.37
C LYS A 15 -12.10 -3.03 6.41
N ILE A 16 -11.67 -2.26 5.41
CA ILE A 16 -12.55 -1.71 4.38
C ILE A 16 -12.90 -2.78 3.35
N MET A 17 -11.91 -3.58 2.93
CA MET A 17 -12.04 -4.61 1.90
C MET A 17 -11.56 -5.99 2.39
N PRO A 18 -12.21 -6.56 3.41
CA PRO A 18 -11.78 -7.82 4.03
C PRO A 18 -11.90 -9.02 3.09
N GLN A 19 -12.75 -8.93 2.07
CA GLN A 19 -12.98 -10.01 1.11
C GLN A 19 -11.95 -10.01 -0.01
N SER A 20 -11.43 -8.83 -0.38
CA SER A 20 -10.53 -8.63 -1.52
C SER A 20 -9.07 -8.94 -1.19
N ILE A 21 -8.68 -8.77 0.06
CA ILE A 21 -7.29 -8.84 0.50
C ILE A 21 -6.97 -10.21 1.06
N LYS A 22 -5.95 -10.84 0.49
CA LYS A 22 -5.42 -12.13 0.93
C LYS A 22 -4.42 -11.95 2.06
N SER A 23 -3.42 -11.11 1.84
CA SER A 23 -2.41 -10.76 2.84
C SER A 23 -1.81 -9.39 2.53
N ILE A 24 -1.26 -8.76 3.57
CA ILE A 24 -0.40 -7.59 3.44
C ILE A 24 0.92 -7.91 4.14
N GLU A 25 2.02 -7.73 3.42
CA GLU A 25 3.35 -8.11 3.85
C GLU A 25 4.32 -6.95 3.61
N PHE A 26 5.24 -6.74 4.55
CA PHE A 26 6.32 -5.77 4.36
C PHE A 26 7.47 -6.47 3.65
N VAL A 27 7.70 -6.12 2.39
CA VAL A 27 8.85 -6.61 1.61
C VAL A 27 10.13 -5.97 2.13
N GLN A 28 10.05 -4.70 2.52
CA GLN A 28 11.14 -3.96 3.12
C GLN A 28 10.62 -2.96 4.15
N GLY A 29 11.33 -2.79 5.26
CA GLY A 29 10.92 -1.88 6.33
C GLY A 29 9.84 -2.47 7.24
N ASN A 30 9.30 -1.63 8.12
CA ASN A 30 8.43 -2.03 9.23
C ASN A 30 7.17 -1.15 9.36
N GLY A 31 6.72 -0.57 8.24
CA GLY A 31 5.58 0.37 8.22
C GLY A 31 5.97 1.83 8.51
N GLY A 32 7.27 2.14 8.50
CA GLY A 32 7.80 3.50 8.51
C GLY A 32 7.98 4.09 7.11
N VAL A 33 8.40 5.36 7.05
CA VAL A 33 8.74 6.03 5.77
C VAL A 33 9.82 5.24 5.02
N GLY A 34 9.60 4.99 3.73
CA GLY A 34 10.49 4.19 2.89
C GLY A 34 10.34 2.67 3.07
N SER A 35 9.26 2.22 3.72
CA SER A 35 8.87 0.81 3.71
C SER A 35 8.19 0.47 2.38
N ILE A 36 8.42 -0.77 1.93
CA ILE A 36 7.76 -1.36 0.78
C ILE A 36 6.71 -2.34 1.31
N GLU A 37 5.46 -2.04 1.01
CA GLU A 37 4.30 -2.84 1.39
C GLU A 37 3.78 -3.56 0.15
N GLN A 38 3.64 -4.87 0.25
CA GLN A 38 3.02 -5.70 -0.77
C GLN A 38 1.67 -6.19 -0.28
N THR A 39 0.62 -5.84 -1.03
CA THR A 39 -0.74 -6.34 -0.83
C THR A 39 -1.01 -7.42 -1.86
N ASN A 40 -1.36 -8.61 -1.37
CA ASN A 40 -1.82 -9.72 -2.19
C ASN A 40 -3.34 -9.79 -2.17
N PHE A 41 -3.95 -10.04 -3.33
CA PHE A 41 -5.41 -10.08 -3.48
C PHE A 41 -5.93 -11.51 -3.57
N ASN A 42 -7.19 -11.73 -3.15
CA ASN A 42 -7.86 -13.02 -3.28
C ASN A 42 -8.36 -13.21 -4.71
N GLU A 43 -8.04 -14.35 -5.31
CA GLU A 43 -8.59 -14.76 -6.61
C GLU A 43 -10.12 -14.87 -6.52
N GLY A 44 -10.85 -14.37 -7.55
CA GLY A 44 -12.32 -14.42 -7.59
C GLY A 44 -13.04 -13.18 -7.07
N ASP A 45 -12.31 -12.12 -6.70
CA ASP A 45 -12.87 -10.81 -6.37
C ASP A 45 -12.54 -9.76 -7.46
N VAL A 46 -13.30 -8.66 -7.51
CA VAL A 46 -13.22 -7.61 -8.55
C VAL A 46 -11.79 -7.12 -8.81
N LEU A 47 -10.97 -7.02 -7.75
CA LEU A 47 -9.56 -6.65 -7.86
C LEU A 47 -8.67 -7.87 -8.14
N GLY A 48 -8.90 -8.98 -7.45
CA GLY A 48 -8.09 -10.19 -7.55
C GLY A 48 -8.21 -10.95 -8.87
N ASP A 49 -9.27 -10.72 -9.64
CA ASP A 49 -9.44 -11.27 -10.99
C ASP A 49 -8.50 -10.62 -12.03
N LYS A 50 -7.96 -9.44 -11.72
CA LYS A 50 -7.09 -8.67 -12.63
C LYS A 50 -5.70 -8.43 -12.05
N LEU A 51 -5.57 -8.40 -10.73
CA LEU A 51 -4.36 -8.06 -9.99
C LEU A 51 -4.08 -9.13 -8.94
N GLN A 52 -2.92 -9.78 -9.04
CA GLN A 52 -2.46 -10.75 -8.05
C GLN A 52 -1.85 -10.03 -6.85
N ALA A 53 -1.00 -9.03 -7.10
CA ALA A 53 -0.32 -8.29 -6.07
C ALA A 53 -0.02 -6.85 -6.50
N ILE A 54 0.09 -5.96 -5.52
CA ILE A 54 0.62 -4.62 -5.70
C ILE A 54 1.66 -4.38 -4.62
N ALA A 55 2.87 -3.99 -5.03
CA ALA A 55 3.90 -3.50 -4.12
C ALA A 55 3.98 -1.98 -4.24
N TYR A 56 4.05 -1.26 -3.12
CA TYR A 56 4.20 0.18 -3.14
C TYR A 56 5.22 0.67 -2.11
N ASP A 57 5.95 1.71 -2.49
CA ASP A 57 6.92 2.44 -1.67
C ASP A 57 6.44 3.88 -1.49
N VAL A 58 6.44 4.36 -0.25
CA VAL A 58 6.02 5.72 0.09
C VAL A 58 7.17 6.51 0.70
N LYS A 59 7.53 7.61 0.04
CA LYS A 59 8.56 8.55 0.49
C LYS A 59 7.94 9.90 0.80
N PHE A 60 8.32 10.47 1.94
CA PHE A 60 7.89 11.81 2.35
C PHE A 60 9.07 12.76 2.38
N GLU A 61 8.94 13.88 1.69
CA GLU A 61 9.93 14.96 1.68
C GLU A 61 9.31 16.22 2.30
N ALA A 62 10.13 17.08 2.89
CA ALA A 62 9.67 18.39 3.33
C ALA A 62 9.28 19.21 2.10
N TYR A 63 8.12 19.86 2.16
CA TYR A 63 7.66 20.83 1.17
C TYR A 63 7.38 22.11 1.95
N GLY A 64 7.73 23.29 1.41
CA GLY A 64 7.78 24.57 2.15
C GLY A 64 6.57 24.90 3.04
N ASP A 65 6.73 25.91 3.92
CA ASP A 65 5.70 26.38 4.87
C ASP A 65 5.12 25.30 5.81
N GLY A 66 5.92 24.26 6.12
CA GLY A 66 5.52 23.18 7.02
C GLY A 66 4.69 22.08 6.36
N GLY A 67 4.61 22.06 5.02
CA GLY A 67 3.99 21.01 4.24
C GLY A 67 4.84 19.74 4.09
N CYS A 68 4.28 18.74 3.42
CA CYS A 68 5.04 17.58 2.96
C CYS A 68 4.66 17.16 1.55
N SER A 69 5.66 16.78 0.76
CA SER A 69 5.46 16.08 -0.51
C SER A 69 5.44 14.58 -0.24
N CYS A 70 4.45 13.88 -0.82
CA CYS A 70 4.33 12.44 -0.76
C CYS A 70 4.58 11.88 -2.15
N LYS A 71 5.62 11.06 -2.31
CA LYS A 71 5.91 10.32 -3.53
C LYS A 71 5.57 8.86 -3.27
N MET A 72 4.62 8.33 -4.04
CA MET A 72 4.25 6.92 -4.00
C MET A 72 4.69 6.27 -5.31
N THR A 73 5.46 5.20 -5.21
CA THR A 73 5.83 4.34 -6.35
C THR A 73 5.07 3.04 -6.19
N SER A 74 4.40 2.58 -7.25
CA SER A 74 3.58 1.37 -7.20
C SER A 74 3.94 0.44 -8.36
N GLU A 75 4.16 -0.82 -8.05
CA GLU A 75 4.43 -1.92 -8.96
C GLU A 75 3.24 -2.87 -8.96
N TYR A 76 2.64 -3.07 -10.12
CA TYR A 76 1.42 -3.85 -10.29
C TYR A 76 1.76 -5.20 -10.91
N HIS A 77 1.32 -6.28 -10.27
CA HIS A 77 1.46 -7.65 -10.75
C HIS A 77 0.08 -8.17 -11.17
N PRO A 78 -0.25 -8.14 -12.47
CA PRO A 78 -1.54 -8.60 -12.97
C PRO A 78 -1.66 -10.13 -12.92
N VAL A 79 -2.91 -10.61 -12.90
CA VAL A 79 -3.20 -12.03 -13.13
C VAL A 79 -3.01 -12.34 -14.63
N CYS A 80 -2.24 -13.38 -14.94
CA CYS A 80 -1.99 -13.84 -16.32
C CYS A 80 -3.05 -14.83 -16.78
#